data_AF-A0A7K0AA08-F1
#
_entry.id   AF-A0A7K0AA08-F1
#
_cell.length_a   1.000
_cell.length_b   1.000
_cell.length_c   1.000
_cell.angle_alpha   90.00
_cell.angle_beta   90.00
_cell.angle_gamma   90.00
#
_symmetry.space_group_name_H-M   'P 1'
#
loop_
_entity.id
_entity.type
_entity.pdbx_description
1 polymer ?
#
loop_
_entity_poly.entity_id
_entity_poly.type
_entity_poly.pdbx_seq_one_letter_code
_entity_poly.pdbx_strand_id
1 'polypeptide(L)' 'MSSAAADAAAWTGILSVAVRAFTRPSFAIFIDLLTGWVLTPGRRTITRIITVIDPDHRRAHDAYHRFLRAGRWSLAAV' A
#
# COMPACT_ATOMS: atom_id res chain seq x y z
N MET A 1 -4.38 26.10 8.95
CA MET A 1 -3.23 25.18 8.83
C MET A 1 -3.75 23.86 8.27
N SER A 2 -3.24 23.45 7.10
CA SER A 2 -3.83 22.37 6.30
C SER A 2 -3.75 21.01 7.02
N SER A 3 -4.92 20.44 7.36
CA SER A 3 -5.09 19.13 8.03
C SER A 3 -4.38 18.00 7.29
N ALA A 4 -4.32 18.05 5.96
CA ALA A 4 -3.88 16.95 5.11
C ALA A 4 -2.45 16.47 5.39
N ALA A 5 -1.53 17.37 5.78
CA ALA A 5 -0.16 16.97 6.13
C ALA A 5 -0.11 16.20 7.45
N ALA A 6 -0.92 16.62 8.43
CA ALA A 6 -1.07 15.91 9.69
C ALA A 6 -1.76 14.54 9.48
N ASP A 7 -2.78 14.49 8.61
CA ASP A 7 -3.48 13.25 8.26
C ASP A 7 -2.54 12.26 7.55
N ALA A 8 -1.71 12.74 6.62
CA ALA A 8 -0.70 11.92 5.95
C ALA A 8 0.38 11.39 6.91
N ALA A 9 0.82 12.23 7.86
CA ALA A 9 1.77 11.82 8.88
C ALA A 9 1.17 10.78 9.84
N ALA A 10 -0.08 10.98 10.26
CA ALA A 10 -0.82 10.04 11.10
C ALA A 10 -1.01 8.69 10.38
N TRP A 11 -1.41 8.72 9.11
CA TRP A 11 -1.53 7.52 8.27
C TRP A 11 -0.20 6.76 8.16
N THR A 12 0.90 7.47 7.89
CA THR A 12 2.24 6.88 7.86
C THR A 12 2.63 6.28 9.21
N GLY A 13 2.28 6.95 10.30
CA GLY A 13 2.47 6.46 11.67
C GLY A 13 1.74 5.13 11.92
N ILE A 14 0.48 5.02 11.50
CA ILE A 14 -0.29 3.78 11.59
C ILE A 14 0.38 2.66 10.81
N LEU A 15 0.81 2.91 9.58
CA LEU A 15 1.44 1.87 8.75
C LEU A 15 2.82 1.45 9.27
N SER A 16 3.51 2.31 10.02
CA SER A 16 4.84 2.02 10.58
C SER A 16 4.85 0.84 11.57
N VAL A 17 3.71 0.48 12.16
CA VAL A 17 3.60 -0.69 13.05
C VAL A 17 3.99 -2.00 12.35
N ALA A 18 3.84 -2.05 11.02
CA ALA A 18 4.14 -3.22 10.22
C ALA A 18 5.60 -3.24 9.70
N VAL A 19 6.41 -2.20 9.95
CA VAL A 19 7.73 -2.03 9.30
C VAL A 19 8.67 -3.23 9.51
N ARG A 20 8.62 -3.86 10.68
CA ARG A 20 9.48 -5.01 11.02
C ARG A 20 9.10 -6.30 10.28
N ALA A 21 7.91 -6.38 9.69
CA ALA A 21 7.47 -7.52 8.90
C ALA A 21 7.97 -7.49 7.45
N PHE A 22 8.58 -6.38 7.01
CA PHE A 22 8.95 -6.14 5.63
C PHE A 22 10.43 -5.75 5.49
N THR A 23 10.95 -5.94 4.28
CA THR A 23 12.20 -5.31 3.85
C THR A 23 11.91 -3.89 3.38
N ARG A 24 12.94 -3.03 3.28
CA ARG A 24 12.78 -1.67 2.76
C ARG A 24 12.00 -1.60 1.42
N PRO A 25 12.33 -2.40 0.37
CA PRO A 25 11.57 -2.34 -0.89
C PRO A 25 10.16 -2.91 -0.78
N SER A 26 9.92 -3.97 0.00
CA SER A 26 8.57 -4.53 0.14
C SER A 26 7.66 -3.67 1.02
N PHE A 27 8.22 -2.95 2.00
CA PHE A 27 7.47 -2.01 2.81
C PHE A 27 6.96 -0.83 1.98
N ALA A 28 7.76 -0.29 1.05
CA ALA A 28 7.29 0.75 0.15
C ALA A 28 6.07 0.31 -0.67
N ILE A 29 6.10 -0.91 -1.23
CA ILE A 29 4.97 -1.49 -1.97
C ILE A 29 3.75 -1.70 -1.05
N PHE A 30 3.97 -2.11 0.20
CA PHE A 30 2.90 -2.22 1.20
C PHE A 30 2.23 -0.88 1.49
N ILE A 31 3.01 0.19 1.71
CA ILE A 31 2.48 1.56 1.91
C ILE A 31 1.64 1.98 0.72
N ASP A 32 2.17 1.81 -0.50
CA ASP A 32 1.49 2.17 -1.74
C ASP A 32 0.14 1.44 -1.84
N LEU A 33 0.14 0.11 -1.68
CA LEU A 33 -1.08 -0.70 -1.82
C LEU A 33 -2.14 -0.37 -0.77
N LEU A 34 -1.78 -0.17 0.50
CA LEU A 34 -2.74 0.15 1.56
C LEU A 34 -3.29 1.56 1.42
N THR A 35 -2.44 2.51 1.06
CA THR A 35 -2.88 3.90 0.79
C THR A 35 -3.88 3.89 -0.37
N GLY A 36 -3.55 3.20 -1.46
CA GLY A 36 -4.44 3.09 -2.60
C GLY A 36 -5.72 2.33 -2.31
N TRP A 37 -5.68 1.30 -1.48
CA TRP A 37 -6.88 0.57 -1.06
C TRP A 37 -7.85 1.47 -0.28
N VAL A 38 -7.36 2.33 0.60
CA VAL A 38 -8.18 3.30 1.34
C VAL A 38 -8.76 4.36 0.39
N LEU A 39 -7.94 4.90 -0.51
CA LEU A 39 -8.35 6.00 -1.41
C LEU A 39 -9.22 5.54 -2.59
N THR A 40 -9.18 4.26 -2.96
CA THR A 40 -9.92 3.75 -4.12
C THR A 40 -11.42 3.59 -3.79
N PRO A 41 -12.32 4.36 -4.43
CA PRO A 41 -13.75 4.19 -4.26
C PRO A 41 -14.25 2.97 -5.04
N GLY A 42 -15.31 2.34 -4.52
CA GLY A 42 -15.95 1.18 -5.13
C GLY A 42 -15.11 -0.09 -5.00
N ARG A 43 -14.98 -0.84 -6.11
CA ARG A 43 -14.23 -2.11 -6.11
C ARG A 43 -12.72 -1.84 -6.00
N ARG A 44 -12.05 -2.48 -5.04
CA ARG A 44 -10.63 -2.26 -4.71
C ARG A 44 -9.73 -3.36 -5.29
N THR A 45 -9.82 -3.62 -6.60
CA THR A 45 -8.91 -4.57 -7.25
C THR A 45 -7.50 -3.98 -7.33
N ILE A 46 -6.47 -4.85 -7.35
CA ILE A 46 -5.06 -4.41 -7.44
C ILE A 46 -4.84 -3.51 -8.65
N THR A 47 -5.35 -3.90 -9.82
CA THR A 47 -5.22 -3.09 -11.04
C THR A 47 -5.85 -1.71 -10.89
N ARG A 48 -7.01 -1.59 -10.23
CA ARG A 48 -7.66 -0.29 -9.99
C ARG A 48 -6.92 0.52 -8.92
N ILE A 49 -6.40 -0.13 -7.89
CA ILE A 49 -5.56 0.50 -6.87
C ILE A 49 -4.32 1.12 -7.53
N ILE A 50 -3.62 0.37 -8.39
CA ILE A 50 -2.40 0.85 -9.08
C ILE A 50 -2.68 2.12 -9.87
N THR A 51 -3.83 2.23 -10.56
CA THR A 51 -4.21 3.47 -11.27
C THR A 51 -4.38 4.70 -10.38
N VAL A 52 -4.60 4.51 -9.06
CA VAL A 52 -4.75 5.60 -8.09
C VAL A 52 -3.40 5.99 -7.47
N ILE A 53 -2.53 5.01 -7.17
CA ILE A 53 -1.30 5.23 -6.40
C ILE A 53 -0.04 5.45 -7.23
N ASP A 54 -0.07 5.03 -8.50
CA ASP A 54 1.08 5.12 -9.39
C ASP A 54 0.67 5.58 -10.79
N PRO A 55 0.01 6.75 -10.93
CA PRO A 55 -0.46 7.25 -12.22
C PRO A 55 0.69 7.47 -13.21
N ASP A 56 1.87 7.80 -12.71
CA ASP A 56 3.08 8.05 -13.50
C ASP A 56 3.92 6.79 -13.76
N HIS A 57 3.43 5.60 -13.38
CA HIS A 57 4.11 4.31 -13.60
C HIS A 57 5.55 4.29 -13.04
N ARG A 58 5.76 4.86 -11.84
CA ARG A 58 7.06 4.94 -11.17
C ARG A 58 7.61 3.55 -10.82
N ARG A 59 6.75 2.54 -10.75
CA ARG A 59 7.12 1.14 -10.56
C ARG A 59 6.46 0.26 -11.65
N ALA A 60 7.18 -0.76 -12.08
CA ALA A 60 6.58 -1.79 -12.93
C ALA A 60 5.39 -2.45 -12.22
N HIS A 61 4.24 -2.55 -12.91
CA HIS A 61 3.01 -3.08 -12.33
C HIS A 61 3.18 -4.51 -11.78
N ASP A 62 4.07 -5.30 -12.38
CA ASP A 62 4.36 -6.66 -11.95
C ASP A 62 4.94 -6.72 -10.53
N ALA A 63 5.57 -5.65 -10.04
CA ALA A 63 6.11 -5.58 -8.69
C ALA A 63 5.01 -5.68 -7.62
N TYR A 64 3.85 -5.05 -7.83
CA TYR A 64 2.71 -5.13 -6.92
C TYR A 64 2.11 -6.54 -6.91
N HIS A 65 1.96 -7.15 -8.08
CA HIS A 65 1.48 -8.53 -8.20
C HIS A 65 2.48 -9.53 -7.59
N ARG A 66 3.77 -9.31 -7.80
CA ARG A 66 4.85 -10.13 -7.23
C ARG A 66 4.88 -10.04 -5.72
N PHE A 67 4.69 -8.85 -5.15
CA PHE A 67 4.60 -8.67 -3.70
C PHE A 67 3.48 -9.51 -3.08
N LEU A 68 2.27 -9.46 -3.66
CA LEU A 68 1.14 -10.26 -3.17
C LEU A 68 1.36 -11.76 -3.38
N ARG A 69 1.92 -12.16 -4.53
CA ARG A 69 2.20 -13.56 -4.84
C ARG A 69 3.30 -14.16 -3.96
N ALA A 70 4.35 -13.41 -3.67
CA ALA A 70 5.54 -13.91 -2.96
C ALA A 70 5.46 -13.72 -1.42
N GLY A 71 4.54 -12.89 -0.94
CA GLY A 71 4.32 -12.69 0.49
C GLY A 71 3.80 -13.94 1.19
N ARG A 72 4.19 -14.13 2.46
CA ARG A 72 3.69 -15.20 3.32
C ARG A 72 2.50 -14.70 4.12
N TRP A 73 1.36 -14.61 3.46
CA TRP A 73 0.13 -14.10 4.05
C TRP A 73 -0.56 -15.18 4.90
N SER A 74 -0.93 -14.83 6.13
CA SER A 74 -1.85 -15.65 6.89
C SER A 74 -3.28 -15.28 6.49
N LEU A 75 -4.06 -16.26 6.05
CA LEU A 75 -5.50 -16.14 5.83
C LEU A 75 -6.32 -16.64 7.04
N ALA A 76 -5.64 -17.05 8.12
CA ALA A 76 -6.33 -17.40 9.35
C ALA A 76 -7.05 -16.16 9.87
N ALA A 77 -8.35 -16.30 10.16
CA ALA A 77 -9.06 -15.30 10.93
C ALA A 77 -8.42 -15.23 12.33
N VAL A 78 -8.04 -14.03 12.75
CA VAL A 78 -7.67 -13.73 14.15
C VAL A 78 -8.93 -13.68 14.98
#